data_AF-A0A536D1J2-F1
#
_entry.id   AF-A0A536D1J2-F1
#
_cell.length_a   1.000
_cell.length_b   1.000
_cell.length_c   1.000
_cell.angle_alpha   90.00
_cell.angle_beta   90.00
_cell.angle_gamma   90.00
#
_symmetry.space_group_name_H-M   'P 1'
#
loop_
_entity.id
_entity.type
_entity.pdbx_description
1 polymer ?
#
loop_
_entity_poly.entity_id
_entity_poly.type
_entity_poly.pdbx_seq_one_letter_code
_entity_poly.pdbx_strand_id
1 'polypeptide(L)'
;MTDEIKNDSGLPLKPVYAVEDRHGEEPPPGTFPFTRGIHRNMYRGRLWTMRQYAGFGTAAESNRRYRFLLDRGQTGLSIAFDLPTQIGYDSDHPMANGEVGKVGVAIDSLEDMEILLDGIPLDRVSTSMTINATAAMLLLLYQLVAEKQGVAPEKITGTVQNDILKEYAARGTYIFPPKPSMRLVTDLFAYCRENLPNWNTISISGYHMREAGATAAEEIALTLSHAVAYVEAALAAGLAIDDFAPRVSFFFACHMDFFEEVAKFRAARRMWARIMRDRFHARDERSLALRFHTQTGGVTLTAQQPLNNVVRTTLEAMSAVLGGTQSLHTNAYDEALGLPSQSAAELALRTQQMIGFESAVPLVADPLGGSYYVENLTDRVEAEALGIMAEVDELGGAVECIESGWTQKRIGESAYRFQLRVESGERVVVGVNRYAADQGDRVEIMKVSPQHQAEQSAALARLRARRPRDVVDRHLTAIGEAARGSVNLLPVLKAALADYVTIGECCDVLRQAFGEYRPTEAA
;
A
#
# COMPACT_ATOMS: atom_id res chain seq x y z
N MET A 1 34.96 -25.32 11.19
CA MET A 1 34.14 -24.84 10.06
C MET A 1 33.24 -23.79 10.67
N THR A 2 33.50 -22.52 10.43
CA THR A 2 32.60 -21.45 10.91
C THR A 2 31.35 -21.52 10.04
N ASP A 3 30.21 -21.82 10.65
CA ASP A 3 28.93 -21.80 9.94
C ASP A 3 28.76 -20.47 9.21
N GLU A 4 28.38 -20.54 7.94
CA GLU A 4 28.16 -19.38 7.08
C GLU A 4 27.04 -18.51 7.67
N ILE A 5 27.37 -17.30 8.14
CA ILE A 5 26.37 -16.36 8.66
C ILE A 5 25.54 -15.83 7.49
N LYS A 6 24.23 -15.96 7.60
CA LYS A 6 23.26 -15.49 6.61
C LYS A 6 22.35 -14.43 7.21
N ASN A 7 21.89 -13.53 6.36
CA ASN A 7 20.91 -12.51 6.72
C ASN A 7 19.48 -13.08 6.73
N ASP A 8 18.46 -12.25 6.94
CA ASP A 8 17.09 -12.74 7.06
C ASP A 8 16.54 -13.35 5.75
N SER A 9 17.00 -12.89 4.58
CA SER A 9 16.64 -13.50 3.28
C SER A 9 17.54 -14.69 2.88
N GLY A 10 18.51 -15.08 3.71
CA GLY A 10 19.38 -16.24 3.46
C GLY A 10 20.65 -15.91 2.66
N LEU A 11 20.95 -14.64 2.42
CA LEU A 11 22.17 -14.19 1.74
C LEU A 11 23.37 -14.34 2.69
N PRO A 12 24.46 -15.04 2.29
CA PRO A 12 25.66 -15.14 3.11
C PRO A 12 26.36 -13.79 3.29
N LEU A 13 26.84 -13.51 4.50
CA LEU A 13 27.49 -12.25 4.87
C LEU A 13 28.97 -12.46 5.18
N LYS A 14 29.81 -11.55 4.69
CA LYS A 14 31.21 -11.46 5.11
C LYS A 14 31.30 -10.76 6.47
N PRO A 15 32.28 -11.10 7.32
CA PRO A 15 32.51 -10.37 8.56
C PRO A 15 32.96 -8.92 8.31
N VAL A 16 33.65 -8.66 7.19
CA VAL A 16 34.10 -7.33 6.76
C VAL A 16 34.02 -7.25 5.24
N TYR A 17 33.54 -6.12 4.72
CA TYR A 17 33.51 -5.80 3.29
C TYR A 17 34.57 -4.73 2.98
N ALA A 18 35.22 -4.85 1.83
CA ALA A 18 36.28 -3.97 1.37
C ALA A 18 36.02 -3.45 -0.05
N VAL A 19 36.94 -2.64 -0.58
CA VAL A 19 36.77 -1.99 -1.90
C VAL A 19 36.59 -3.00 -3.03
N GLU A 20 37.17 -4.19 -2.91
CA GLU A 20 37.07 -5.28 -3.87
C GLU A 20 35.65 -5.89 -3.95
N ASP A 21 34.81 -5.66 -2.94
CA ASP A 21 33.44 -6.16 -2.89
C ASP A 21 32.42 -5.25 -3.60
N ARG A 22 32.86 -4.08 -4.07
CA ARG A 22 32.03 -3.08 -4.75
C ARG A 22 32.25 -3.16 -6.26
N HIS A 23 31.17 -3.31 -7.04
CA HIS A 23 31.26 -3.44 -8.50
C HIS A 23 31.37 -2.11 -9.27
N GLY A 24 31.17 -0.97 -8.61
CA GLY A 24 31.32 0.35 -9.24
C GLY A 24 30.76 1.50 -8.39
N GLU A 25 30.83 2.71 -8.93
CA GLU A 25 30.23 3.88 -8.31
C GLU A 25 28.85 4.20 -8.87
N GLU A 26 27.87 4.35 -7.98
CA GLU A 26 26.53 4.78 -8.35
C GLU A 26 26.50 6.29 -8.67
N PRO A 27 25.76 6.72 -9.72
CA PRO A 27 25.57 8.13 -10.02
C PRO A 27 24.96 8.93 -8.86
N PRO A 28 25.15 10.26 -8.80
CA PRO A 28 24.54 11.10 -7.78
C PRO A 28 23.00 10.99 -7.72
N PRO A 29 22.38 11.29 -6.57
CA PRO A 29 20.92 11.33 -6.44
C PRO A 29 20.25 12.19 -7.52
N GLY A 30 19.05 11.79 -7.96
CA GLY A 30 18.31 12.46 -9.03
C GLY A 30 18.87 12.26 -10.43
N THR A 31 19.79 11.29 -10.60
CA THR A 31 20.33 10.88 -11.91
C THR A 31 20.02 9.41 -12.14
N PHE A 32 19.66 9.04 -13.37
CA PHE A 32 19.44 7.64 -13.76
C PHE A 32 20.66 6.77 -13.36
N PRO A 33 20.46 5.57 -12.79
CA PRO A 33 19.20 4.84 -12.59
C PRO A 33 18.53 5.09 -11.23
N PHE A 34 18.79 6.25 -10.60
CA PHE A 34 18.16 6.71 -9.35
C PHE A 34 18.43 5.84 -8.12
N THR A 35 19.46 4.99 -8.14
CA THR A 35 19.87 4.13 -7.01
C THR A 35 19.98 4.93 -5.72
N ARG A 36 20.63 6.10 -5.78
CA ARG A 36 20.86 7.03 -4.66
C ARG A 36 19.68 7.96 -4.33
N GLY A 37 18.52 7.72 -4.93
CA GLY A 37 17.29 8.50 -4.74
C GLY A 37 16.85 9.29 -5.98
N ILE A 38 15.55 9.57 -6.07
CA ILE A 38 14.90 10.17 -7.24
C ILE A 38 15.04 11.70 -7.33
N HIS A 39 15.49 12.35 -6.26
CA HIS A 39 15.66 13.81 -6.20
C HIS A 39 17.10 14.16 -5.82
N ARG A 40 17.67 15.18 -6.46
CA ARG A 40 19.06 15.62 -6.19
C ARG A 40 19.32 15.96 -4.73
N ASN A 41 18.36 16.64 -4.09
CA ASN A 41 18.50 17.12 -2.72
C ASN A 41 17.81 16.22 -1.69
N MET A 42 17.08 15.17 -2.11
CA MET A 42 16.23 14.33 -1.26
C MET A 42 15.60 15.14 -0.11
N TYR A 43 15.86 14.75 1.14
CA TYR A 43 15.23 15.33 2.31
C TYR A 43 15.74 16.71 2.73
N ARG A 44 16.84 17.19 2.13
CA ARG A 44 17.27 18.60 2.31
C ARG A 44 16.28 19.57 1.68
N GLY A 45 15.57 19.13 0.64
CA GLY A 45 14.51 19.93 0.02
C GLY A 45 13.21 19.83 0.82
N ARG A 46 12.72 18.61 1.01
CA ARG A 46 11.50 18.31 1.77
C ARG A 46 11.63 16.94 2.42
N LEU A 47 11.31 16.83 3.69
CA LEU A 47 11.18 15.54 4.38
C LEU A 47 10.15 14.65 3.66
N TRP A 48 10.23 13.34 3.90
CA TRP A 48 9.17 12.42 3.48
C TRP A 48 7.84 12.84 4.10
N THR A 49 6.74 12.40 3.48
CA THR A 49 5.41 12.62 4.05
C THR A 49 5.24 11.72 5.26
N MET A 50 5.12 12.30 6.45
CA MET A 50 4.74 11.57 7.67
C MET A 50 3.25 11.27 7.57
N ARG A 51 2.92 10.00 7.31
CA ARG A 51 1.57 9.57 6.92
C ARG A 51 1.15 8.37 7.77
N GLN A 52 0.47 8.63 8.88
CA GLN A 52 -0.11 7.57 9.69
C GLN A 52 -1.40 7.04 9.04
N TYR A 53 -1.51 5.72 9.08
CA TYR A 53 -2.66 4.93 8.68
C TYR A 53 -3.65 4.99 9.82
N ALA A 54 -4.85 5.48 9.53
CA ALA A 54 -5.88 5.69 10.54
C ALA A 54 -7.27 5.58 9.92
N GLY A 55 -8.26 5.38 10.79
CA GLY A 55 -9.65 5.19 10.40
C GLY A 55 -10.16 3.89 11.00
N PHE A 56 -11.25 3.98 11.76
CA PHE A 56 -11.97 2.86 12.35
C PHE A 56 -13.30 3.36 12.89
N GLY A 57 -14.23 2.45 13.11
CA GLY A 57 -15.59 2.76 13.56
C GLY A 57 -16.31 3.61 12.52
N THR A 58 -16.98 4.66 13.00
CA THR A 58 -17.79 5.55 12.16
C THR A 58 -16.94 6.59 11.42
N ALA A 59 -17.50 7.13 10.34
CA ALA A 59 -16.89 8.24 9.60
C ALA A 59 -16.58 9.46 10.49
N ALA A 60 -17.47 9.78 11.43
CA ALA A 60 -17.30 10.90 12.36
C ALA A 60 -16.16 10.68 13.38
N GLU A 61 -15.99 9.46 13.89
CA GLU A 61 -14.87 9.11 14.78
C GLU A 61 -13.54 9.17 14.03
N SER A 62 -13.51 8.63 12.81
CA SER A 62 -12.34 8.66 11.94
C SER A 62 -11.95 10.09 11.57
N ASN A 63 -12.91 10.95 11.22
CA ASN A 63 -12.66 12.37 10.99
C ASN A 63 -12.00 13.07 12.19
N ARG A 64 -12.53 12.85 13.41
CA ARG A 64 -11.93 13.40 14.64
C ARG A 64 -10.48 12.96 14.81
N ARG A 65 -10.17 11.69 14.51
CA ARG A 65 -8.80 11.16 14.57
C ARG A 65 -7.90 11.78 13.51
N TYR A 66 -8.39 11.99 12.29
CA TYR A 66 -7.64 12.67 11.23
C TYR A 66 -7.28 14.10 11.61
N ARG A 67 -8.26 14.87 12.10
CA ARG A 67 -8.02 16.23 12.59
C ARG A 67 -7.01 16.26 13.73
N PHE A 68 -7.15 15.36 14.70
CA PHE A 68 -6.18 15.22 15.79
C PHE A 68 -4.75 14.97 15.28
N LEU A 69 -4.55 14.03 14.35
CA LEU A 69 -3.21 13.72 13.84
C LEU A 69 -2.63 14.87 13.01
N LEU A 70 -3.45 15.54 12.19
CA LEU A 70 -3.05 16.74 11.46
C LEU A 70 -2.59 17.84 12.44
N ASP A 71 -3.33 18.08 13.52
CA ASP A 71 -2.96 19.03 14.57
C ASP A 71 -1.65 18.65 15.30
N ARG A 72 -1.26 17.37 15.28
CA ARG A 72 0.00 16.86 15.88
C ARG A 72 1.18 16.81 14.91
N GLY A 73 1.02 17.34 13.69
CA GLY A 73 2.09 17.48 12.71
C GLY A 73 2.15 16.36 11.67
N GLN A 74 1.10 15.54 11.53
CA GLN A 74 0.93 14.67 10.36
C GLN A 74 0.81 15.53 9.09
N THR A 75 1.44 15.11 7.99
CA THR A 75 1.55 15.93 6.76
C THR A 75 0.75 15.39 5.58
N GLY A 76 0.08 14.25 5.74
CA GLY A 76 -0.86 13.68 4.78
C GLY A 76 -1.74 12.63 5.45
N LEU A 77 -2.95 12.41 4.94
CA LEU A 77 -3.90 11.42 5.50
C LEU A 77 -3.68 10.04 4.90
N SER A 78 -3.96 8.98 5.66
CA SER A 78 -4.10 7.65 5.07
C SER A 78 -5.32 6.97 5.67
N ILE A 79 -6.30 6.71 4.82
CA ILE A 79 -7.61 6.19 5.19
C ILE A 79 -7.57 4.67 5.14
N ALA A 80 -7.90 4.05 6.28
CA ALA A 80 -8.17 2.63 6.43
C ALA A 80 -9.68 2.38 6.34
N PHE A 81 -10.12 1.48 5.46
CA PHE A 81 -11.53 1.12 5.30
C PHE A 81 -11.81 -0.23 5.94
N ASP A 82 -13.04 -0.45 6.41
CA ASP A 82 -13.43 -1.75 6.95
C ASP A 82 -13.49 -2.84 5.87
N LEU A 83 -13.63 -4.11 6.27
CA LEU A 83 -13.69 -5.20 5.31
C LEU A 83 -14.89 -5.07 4.35
N PRO A 84 -16.14 -4.81 4.82
CA PRO A 84 -17.29 -4.64 3.92
C PRO A 84 -17.05 -3.63 2.80
N THR A 85 -16.54 -2.43 3.13
CA THR A 85 -16.21 -1.39 2.14
C THR A 85 -15.16 -1.88 1.14
N GLN A 86 -14.15 -2.62 1.61
CA GLN A 86 -13.08 -3.15 0.76
C GLN A 86 -13.56 -4.20 -0.23
N ILE A 87 -14.50 -5.08 0.18
CA ILE A 87 -15.05 -6.15 -0.65
C ILE A 87 -16.42 -5.80 -1.25
N GLY A 88 -16.80 -4.52 -1.23
CA GLY A 88 -17.96 -4.00 -1.96
C GLY A 88 -19.31 -4.47 -1.44
N TYR A 89 -19.45 -4.57 -0.12
CA TYR A 89 -20.74 -4.78 0.54
C TYR A 89 -21.08 -3.56 1.38
N ASP A 90 -22.36 -3.18 1.34
CA ASP A 90 -22.88 -2.19 2.26
C ASP A 90 -23.00 -2.78 3.68
N SER A 91 -23.00 -1.90 4.68
CA SER A 91 -22.98 -2.24 6.10
C SER A 91 -24.21 -3.00 6.61
N ASP A 92 -25.30 -3.04 5.85
CA ASP A 92 -26.50 -3.84 6.16
C ASP A 92 -26.57 -5.19 5.44
N HIS A 93 -25.58 -5.50 4.59
CA HIS A 93 -25.50 -6.77 3.89
C HIS A 93 -25.14 -7.91 4.86
N PRO A 94 -25.71 -9.13 4.72
CA PRO A 94 -25.40 -10.24 5.62
C PRO A 94 -23.92 -10.62 5.73
N MET A 95 -23.14 -10.45 4.65
CA MET A 95 -21.68 -10.67 4.66
C MET A 95 -20.90 -9.63 5.48
N ALA A 96 -21.50 -8.48 5.79
CA ALA A 96 -20.84 -7.43 6.57
C ALA A 96 -20.96 -7.63 8.09
N ASN A 97 -21.81 -8.56 8.53
CA ASN A 97 -22.10 -8.79 9.95
C ASN A 97 -20.84 -9.02 10.78
N GLY A 98 -20.64 -8.18 11.80
CA GLY A 98 -19.50 -8.28 12.72
C GLY A 98 -18.19 -7.67 12.23
N GLU A 99 -18.16 -7.13 11.01
CA GLU A 99 -16.96 -6.52 10.40
C GLU A 99 -17.09 -5.01 10.14
N VAL A 100 -18.31 -4.44 10.23
CA VAL A 100 -18.55 -3.01 10.03
C VAL A 100 -17.78 -2.17 11.04
N GLY A 101 -16.94 -1.26 10.53
CA GLY A 101 -16.12 -0.35 11.35
C GLY A 101 -14.95 -1.01 12.11
N LYS A 102 -14.74 -2.32 11.99
CA LYS A 102 -13.87 -3.08 12.91
C LYS A 102 -12.38 -2.91 12.65
N VAL A 103 -11.98 -2.93 11.38
CA VAL A 103 -10.57 -2.81 10.94
C VAL A 103 -10.29 -1.54 10.15
N GLY A 104 -11.28 -0.66 10.05
CA GLY A 104 -11.25 0.55 9.24
C GLY A 104 -12.59 1.27 9.31
N VAL A 105 -12.68 2.43 8.66
CA VAL A 105 -13.93 3.20 8.61
C VAL A 105 -14.95 2.55 7.67
N ALA A 106 -16.22 2.51 8.08
CA ALA A 106 -17.32 2.08 7.23
C ALA A 106 -17.75 3.19 6.26
N ILE A 107 -17.79 2.91 4.96
CA ILE A 107 -18.25 3.83 3.91
C ILE A 107 -19.17 3.05 2.97
N ASP A 108 -20.46 3.39 2.97
CA ASP A 108 -21.43 2.80 2.05
C ASP A 108 -21.74 3.74 0.88
N SER A 109 -21.61 5.06 1.10
CA SER A 109 -22.13 6.08 0.19
C SER A 109 -21.36 7.41 0.23
N LEU A 110 -21.80 8.36 -0.60
CA LEU A 110 -21.30 9.74 -0.58
C LEU A 110 -21.55 10.46 0.75
N GLU A 111 -22.65 10.18 1.45
CA GLU A 111 -22.95 10.82 2.74
C GLU A 111 -21.89 10.45 3.80
N ASP A 112 -21.40 9.21 3.79
CA ASP A 112 -20.36 8.78 4.72
C ASP A 112 -19.01 9.44 4.42
N MET A 113 -18.67 9.57 3.13
CA MET A 113 -17.44 10.25 2.70
C MET A 113 -17.49 11.75 3.02
N GLU A 114 -18.65 12.39 2.92
CA GLU A 114 -18.87 13.78 3.34
C GLU A 114 -18.58 13.97 4.82
N ILE A 115 -19.10 13.07 5.67
CA ILE A 115 -18.84 13.08 7.11
C ILE A 115 -17.36 12.83 7.40
N LEU A 116 -16.75 11.87 6.70
CA LEU A 116 -15.35 11.48 6.90
C LEU A 116 -14.39 12.65 6.64
N LEU A 117 -14.67 13.45 5.61
CA LEU A 117 -13.81 14.53 5.15
C LEU A 117 -14.27 15.93 5.59
N ASP A 118 -15.29 16.01 6.45
CA ASP A 118 -15.82 17.28 6.93
C ASP A 118 -14.73 18.14 7.60
N GLY A 119 -14.66 19.39 7.16
CA GLY A 119 -13.69 20.37 7.63
C GLY A 119 -12.21 20.03 7.38
N ILE A 120 -11.89 19.06 6.51
CA ILE A 120 -10.51 18.76 6.06
C ILE A 120 -10.26 19.52 4.74
N PRO A 121 -9.20 20.35 4.62
CA PRO A 121 -8.92 21.11 3.41
C PRO A 121 -8.27 20.24 2.33
N LEU A 122 -9.08 19.67 1.43
CA LEU A 122 -8.63 18.71 0.41
C LEU A 122 -7.77 19.32 -0.72
N ASP A 123 -7.65 20.66 -0.77
CA ASP A 123 -6.73 21.39 -1.64
C ASP A 123 -5.29 21.48 -1.09
N ARG A 124 -5.08 21.10 0.18
CA ARG A 124 -3.80 21.22 0.90
C ARG A 124 -3.32 19.90 1.49
N VAL A 125 -4.24 19.02 1.86
CA VAL A 125 -3.94 17.73 2.49
C VAL A 125 -3.95 16.63 1.44
N SER A 126 -2.78 16.03 1.21
CA SER A 126 -2.67 14.85 0.36
C SER A 126 -3.22 13.62 1.08
N THR A 127 -4.15 12.89 0.46
CA THR A 127 -4.80 11.72 1.06
C THR A 127 -4.44 10.42 0.34
N SER A 128 -4.01 9.42 1.09
CA SER A 128 -3.84 8.05 0.60
C SER A 128 -5.04 7.21 1.03
N MET A 129 -5.52 6.34 0.15
CA MET A 129 -6.62 5.43 0.41
C MET A 129 -6.14 4.00 0.16
N THR A 130 -6.04 3.21 1.23
CA THR A 130 -5.66 1.78 1.16
C THR A 130 -6.88 0.97 0.75
N ILE A 131 -7.21 1.06 -0.53
CA ILE A 131 -8.41 0.48 -1.14
C ILE A 131 -8.07 -0.07 -2.52
N ASN A 132 -8.68 -1.21 -2.88
CA ASN A 132 -8.31 -1.98 -4.08
C ASN A 132 -9.53 -2.32 -4.93
N ALA A 133 -10.28 -3.38 -4.60
CA ALA A 133 -11.40 -3.82 -5.45
C ALA A 133 -12.48 -2.73 -5.66
N THR A 134 -12.69 -1.87 -4.67
CA THR A 134 -13.60 -0.71 -4.74
C THR A 134 -12.89 0.63 -4.97
N ALA A 135 -11.60 0.63 -5.34
CA ALA A 135 -10.77 1.84 -5.44
C ALA A 135 -11.34 2.92 -6.37
N ALA A 136 -11.91 2.51 -7.51
CA ALA A 136 -12.57 3.43 -8.43
C ALA A 136 -13.73 4.18 -7.75
N MET A 137 -14.57 3.49 -6.99
CA MET A 137 -15.71 4.12 -6.32
C MET A 137 -15.25 5.05 -5.19
N LEU A 138 -14.30 4.62 -4.35
CA LEU A 138 -13.79 5.45 -3.26
C LEU A 138 -13.04 6.69 -3.76
N LEU A 139 -12.31 6.59 -4.88
CA LEU A 139 -11.73 7.76 -5.55
C LEU A 139 -12.81 8.75 -5.99
N LEU A 140 -13.87 8.26 -6.63
CA LEU A 140 -14.94 9.10 -7.13
C LEU A 140 -15.73 9.75 -5.98
N LEU A 141 -15.97 9.03 -4.88
CA LEU A 141 -16.55 9.60 -3.66
C LEU A 141 -15.68 10.71 -3.08
N TYR A 142 -14.36 10.48 -2.98
CA TYR A 142 -13.41 11.50 -2.54
C TYR A 142 -13.45 12.74 -3.44
N GLN A 143 -13.43 12.54 -4.77
CA GLN A 143 -13.53 13.61 -5.75
C GLN A 143 -14.84 14.40 -5.60
N LEU A 144 -15.98 13.73 -5.45
CA LEU A 144 -17.28 14.38 -5.29
C LEU A 144 -17.33 15.26 -4.04
N VAL A 145 -16.73 14.83 -2.92
CA VAL A 145 -16.60 15.67 -1.73
C VAL A 145 -15.69 16.87 -1.98
N ALA A 146 -14.55 16.68 -2.64
CA ALA A 146 -13.66 17.78 -3.02
C ALA A 146 -14.35 18.81 -3.92
N GLU A 147 -15.15 18.36 -4.89
CA GLU A 147 -15.96 19.21 -5.77
C GLU A 147 -17.01 20.00 -4.98
N LYS A 148 -17.70 19.35 -4.02
CA LYS A 148 -18.65 20.03 -3.11
C LYS A 148 -17.98 21.07 -2.21
N GLN A 149 -16.70 20.87 -1.87
CA GLN A 149 -15.87 21.84 -1.16
C GLN A 149 -15.29 22.95 -2.07
N GLY A 150 -15.57 22.91 -3.38
CA GLY A 150 -15.07 23.88 -4.35
C GLY A 150 -13.58 23.73 -4.70
N VAL A 151 -13.02 22.53 -4.51
CA VAL A 151 -11.62 22.23 -4.83
C VAL A 151 -11.50 21.90 -6.33
N ALA A 152 -10.63 22.66 -7.02
CA ALA A 152 -10.35 22.41 -8.43
C ALA A 152 -9.62 21.06 -8.63
N PRO A 153 -9.89 20.32 -9.72
CA PRO A 153 -9.37 18.95 -9.87
C PRO A 153 -7.84 18.85 -9.86
N GLU A 154 -7.14 19.86 -10.36
CA GLU A 154 -5.68 19.94 -10.33
C GLU A 154 -5.10 20.15 -8.92
N LYS A 155 -5.90 20.56 -7.93
CA LYS A 155 -5.46 20.66 -6.52
C LYS A 155 -5.72 19.39 -5.73
N ILE A 156 -6.49 18.45 -6.27
CA ILE A 156 -6.79 17.19 -5.63
C ILE A 156 -5.54 16.30 -5.73
N THR A 157 -4.90 16.06 -4.60
CA THR A 157 -3.68 15.23 -4.53
C THR A 157 -3.87 14.06 -3.58
N GLY A 158 -3.36 12.90 -3.98
CA GLY A 158 -3.56 11.69 -3.21
C GLY A 158 -3.14 10.44 -3.96
N THR A 159 -3.48 9.30 -3.38
CA THR A 159 -3.17 7.98 -3.91
C THR A 159 -4.31 7.03 -3.60
N VAL A 160 -4.74 6.22 -4.58
CA VAL A 160 -5.45 4.97 -4.30
C VAL A 160 -4.47 3.82 -4.40
N GLN A 161 -4.62 2.79 -3.56
CA GLN A 161 -3.75 1.62 -3.65
C GLN A 161 -3.97 0.89 -4.98
N ASN A 162 -5.21 0.55 -5.32
CA ASN A 162 -5.65 0.10 -6.65
C ASN A 162 -4.79 -1.03 -7.28
N ASP A 163 -4.12 -1.82 -6.45
CA ASP A 163 -3.31 -2.96 -6.87
C ASP A 163 -4.11 -4.23 -6.58
N ILE A 164 -4.85 -4.71 -7.57
CA ILE A 164 -5.63 -5.94 -7.44
C ILE A 164 -4.77 -7.21 -7.54
N LEU A 165 -3.62 -7.19 -8.21
CA LEU A 165 -2.80 -8.40 -8.39
C LEU A 165 -2.29 -8.92 -7.05
N LYS A 166 -1.84 -8.02 -6.18
CA LYS A 166 -1.44 -8.41 -4.81
C LYS A 166 -2.61 -8.83 -3.91
N GLU A 167 -3.87 -8.53 -4.27
CA GLU A 167 -5.03 -9.08 -3.56
C GLU A 167 -5.10 -10.60 -3.73
N TYR A 168 -4.92 -11.08 -4.95
CA TYR A 168 -4.92 -12.51 -5.24
C TYR A 168 -3.65 -13.21 -4.74
N ALA A 169 -2.52 -12.50 -4.72
CA ALA A 169 -1.23 -13.05 -4.31
C ALA A 169 -1.08 -13.18 -2.78
N ALA A 170 -1.59 -12.24 -1.98
CA ALA A 170 -1.27 -12.19 -0.55
C ALA A 170 -2.34 -11.57 0.38
N ARG A 171 -3.21 -10.67 -0.10
CA ARG A 171 -4.06 -9.85 0.79
C ARG A 171 -5.52 -10.32 0.94
N GLY A 172 -6.13 -10.84 -0.12
CA GLY A 172 -7.44 -11.49 -0.07
C GLY A 172 -8.69 -10.61 -0.18
N THR A 173 -8.58 -9.30 -0.47
CA THR A 173 -9.75 -8.39 -0.59
C THR A 173 -10.12 -8.08 -2.04
N TYR A 174 -10.31 -9.12 -2.83
CA TYR A 174 -10.81 -9.04 -4.21
C TYR A 174 -12.34 -9.20 -4.26
N ILE A 175 -12.93 -8.83 -5.40
CA ILE A 175 -14.36 -9.08 -5.70
C ILE A 175 -14.47 -9.84 -7.03
N PHE A 176 -14.00 -9.23 -8.11
CA PHE A 176 -14.13 -9.76 -9.47
C PHE A 176 -12.91 -10.62 -9.86
N PRO A 177 -13.02 -11.45 -10.92
CA PRO A 177 -11.87 -12.15 -11.50
C PRO A 177 -10.76 -11.20 -11.99
N PRO A 178 -9.51 -11.68 -12.20
CA PRO A 178 -8.37 -10.81 -12.53
C PRO A 178 -8.60 -9.90 -13.74
N LYS A 179 -9.11 -10.43 -14.85
CA LYS A 179 -9.32 -9.66 -16.08
C LYS A 179 -10.25 -8.44 -15.93
N PRO A 180 -11.50 -8.57 -15.44
CA PRO A 180 -12.36 -7.40 -15.21
C PRO A 180 -11.82 -6.45 -14.14
N SER A 181 -11.11 -6.97 -13.11
CA SER A 181 -10.45 -6.10 -12.13
C SER A 181 -9.34 -5.26 -12.74
N MET A 182 -8.51 -5.84 -13.62
CA MET A 182 -7.46 -5.10 -14.35
C MET A 182 -8.06 -4.01 -15.24
N ARG A 183 -9.22 -4.25 -15.85
CA ARG A 183 -9.94 -3.20 -16.60
C ARG A 183 -10.30 -2.01 -15.72
N LEU A 184 -10.81 -2.23 -14.50
CA LEU A 184 -11.11 -1.12 -13.58
C LEU A 184 -9.87 -0.28 -13.26
N VAL A 185 -8.70 -0.94 -13.14
CA VAL A 185 -7.42 -0.25 -12.93
C VAL A 185 -7.07 0.64 -14.13
N THR A 186 -7.16 0.11 -15.35
CA THR A 186 -6.84 0.89 -16.57
C THR A 186 -7.87 1.99 -16.86
N ASP A 187 -9.15 1.75 -16.58
CA ASP A 187 -10.21 2.76 -16.66
C ASP A 187 -9.92 3.91 -15.68
N LEU A 188 -9.42 3.59 -14.47
CA LEU A 188 -9.00 4.57 -13.48
C LEU A 188 -7.79 5.41 -13.94
N PHE A 189 -6.83 4.79 -14.64
CA PHE A 189 -5.68 5.50 -15.21
C PHE A 189 -6.13 6.52 -16.25
N ALA A 190 -6.96 6.06 -17.21
CA ALA A 190 -7.51 6.91 -18.26
C ALA A 190 -8.33 8.07 -17.67
N TYR A 191 -9.20 7.79 -16.70
CA TYR A 191 -10.03 8.81 -16.07
C TYR A 191 -9.21 9.87 -15.35
N CYS A 192 -8.20 9.48 -14.56
CA CYS A 192 -7.37 10.43 -13.81
C CYS A 192 -6.51 11.29 -14.73
N ARG A 193 -6.05 10.76 -15.86
CA ARG A 193 -5.29 11.54 -16.84
C ARG A 193 -6.04 12.79 -17.31
N GLU A 194 -7.35 12.66 -17.47
CA GLU A 194 -8.24 13.72 -17.95
C GLU A 194 -8.81 14.57 -16.81
N ASN A 195 -9.15 13.95 -15.68
CA ASN A 195 -9.96 14.59 -14.64
C ASN A 195 -9.20 14.88 -13.34
N LEU A 196 -8.14 14.12 -13.00
CA LEU A 196 -7.41 14.23 -11.73
C LEU A 196 -5.90 14.13 -11.97
N PRO A 197 -5.30 15.11 -12.68
CA PRO A 197 -3.95 14.96 -13.23
C PRO A 197 -2.85 14.88 -12.17
N ASN A 198 -3.15 15.19 -10.91
CA ASN A 198 -2.22 15.13 -9.77
C ASN A 198 -2.46 13.95 -8.82
N TRP A 199 -3.37 13.05 -9.15
CA TRP A 199 -3.62 11.83 -8.40
C TRP A 199 -2.64 10.71 -8.77
N ASN A 200 -2.10 10.01 -7.78
CA ASN A 200 -1.35 8.77 -8.02
C ASN A 200 -2.34 7.63 -8.19
N THR A 201 -2.40 7.07 -9.39
CA THR A 201 -3.49 6.18 -9.83
C THR A 201 -3.37 4.76 -9.32
N ILE A 202 -2.19 4.39 -8.84
CA ILE A 202 -1.90 3.08 -8.25
C ILE A 202 -0.70 3.20 -7.29
N SER A 203 -0.73 2.38 -6.26
CA SER A 203 0.39 2.10 -5.38
C SER A 203 0.71 0.61 -5.43
N ILE A 204 1.61 0.22 -6.33
CA ILE A 204 1.96 -1.18 -6.59
C ILE A 204 2.73 -1.72 -5.40
N SER A 205 2.18 -2.73 -4.74
CA SER A 205 2.45 -3.00 -3.33
C SER A 205 3.17 -4.32 -3.08
N GLY A 206 4.41 -4.24 -2.61
CA GLY A 206 5.17 -5.35 -2.03
C GLY A 206 4.90 -5.59 -0.55
N TYR A 207 4.43 -4.57 0.18
CA TYR A 207 4.18 -4.64 1.64
C TYR A 207 3.46 -5.92 2.05
N HIS A 208 2.31 -6.20 1.45
CA HIS A 208 1.45 -7.34 1.80
C HIS A 208 2.11 -8.68 1.50
N MET A 209 2.91 -8.78 0.44
CA MET A 209 3.64 -10.01 0.09
C MET A 209 4.78 -10.25 1.10
N ARG A 210 5.46 -9.19 1.54
CA ARG A 210 6.49 -9.26 2.59
C ARG A 210 5.88 -9.62 3.96
N GLU A 211 4.74 -9.05 4.31
CA GLU A 211 3.99 -9.41 5.53
C GLU A 211 3.46 -10.85 5.48
N ALA A 212 3.12 -11.37 4.30
CA ALA A 212 2.74 -12.77 4.11
C ALA A 212 3.93 -13.74 4.14
N GLY A 213 5.17 -13.23 4.11
CA GLY A 213 6.40 -13.99 4.34
C GLY A 213 7.43 -13.99 3.22
N ALA A 214 7.26 -13.17 2.18
CA ALA A 214 8.26 -13.04 1.11
C ALA A 214 9.63 -12.56 1.62
N THR A 215 10.73 -12.98 0.99
CA THR A 215 12.05 -12.38 1.19
C THR A 215 12.13 -10.95 0.63
N ALA A 216 13.21 -10.21 0.90
CA ALA A 216 13.37 -8.85 0.38
C ALA A 216 13.48 -8.83 -1.15
N ALA A 217 14.17 -9.83 -1.71
CA ALA A 217 14.29 -10.02 -3.16
C ALA A 217 12.96 -10.46 -3.78
N GLU A 218 12.23 -11.39 -3.13
CA GLU A 218 10.88 -11.80 -3.57
C GLU A 218 9.90 -10.63 -3.57
N GLU A 219 9.92 -9.79 -2.53
CA GLU A 219 9.06 -8.60 -2.45
C GLU A 219 9.25 -7.71 -3.67
N ILE A 220 10.49 -7.30 -4.00
CA ILE A 220 10.72 -6.39 -5.12
C ILE A 220 10.51 -7.08 -6.47
N ALA A 221 10.88 -8.36 -6.61
CA ALA A 221 10.68 -9.10 -7.86
C ALA A 221 9.20 -9.22 -8.20
N LEU A 222 8.38 -9.71 -7.28
CA LEU A 222 6.94 -9.88 -7.49
C LEU A 222 6.25 -8.53 -7.70
N THR A 223 6.63 -7.51 -6.94
CA THR A 223 6.05 -6.16 -7.09
C THR A 223 6.38 -5.55 -8.44
N LEU A 224 7.63 -5.66 -8.92
CA LEU A 224 8.02 -5.13 -10.22
C LEU A 224 7.42 -5.95 -11.37
N SER A 225 7.22 -7.27 -11.20
CA SER A 225 6.47 -8.10 -12.15
C SER A 225 4.98 -7.71 -12.22
N HIS A 226 4.35 -7.38 -11.09
CA HIS A 226 3.00 -6.79 -11.10
C HIS A 226 3.00 -5.45 -11.85
N ALA A 227 4.02 -4.62 -11.64
CA ALA A 227 4.14 -3.34 -12.34
C ALA A 227 4.29 -3.48 -13.85
N VAL A 228 5.07 -4.46 -14.31
CA VAL A 228 5.16 -4.85 -15.71
C VAL A 228 3.77 -5.20 -16.26
N ALA A 229 3.01 -6.06 -15.56
CA ALA A 229 1.66 -6.44 -15.99
C ALA A 229 0.67 -5.25 -16.05
N TYR A 230 0.78 -4.30 -15.11
CA TYR A 230 -0.03 -3.07 -15.15
C TYR A 230 0.33 -2.16 -16.32
N VAL A 231 1.62 -1.99 -16.61
CA VAL A 231 2.08 -1.21 -17.75
C VAL A 231 1.59 -1.84 -19.06
N GLU A 232 1.74 -3.16 -19.21
CA GLU A 232 1.27 -3.89 -20.38
C GLU A 232 -0.25 -3.79 -20.55
N ALA A 233 -1.02 -3.92 -19.47
CA ALA A 233 -2.47 -3.75 -19.51
C ALA A 233 -2.89 -2.33 -19.92
N ALA A 234 -2.22 -1.30 -19.41
CA ALA A 234 -2.50 0.09 -19.77
C ALA A 234 -2.16 0.39 -21.25
N LEU A 235 -1.04 -0.14 -21.76
CA LEU A 235 -0.68 -0.05 -23.17
C LEU A 235 -1.70 -0.79 -24.06
N ALA A 236 -2.14 -1.99 -23.65
CA ALA A 236 -3.17 -2.74 -24.36
C ALA A 236 -4.54 -2.04 -24.36
N ALA A 237 -4.83 -1.23 -23.34
CA ALA A 237 -6.00 -0.36 -23.28
C ALA A 237 -5.85 0.93 -24.12
N GLY A 238 -4.70 1.14 -24.77
CA GLY A 238 -4.45 2.26 -25.68
C GLY A 238 -3.87 3.52 -25.01
N LEU A 239 -3.44 3.45 -23.75
CA LEU A 239 -2.79 4.56 -23.06
C LEU A 239 -1.32 4.66 -23.49
N ALA A 240 -0.81 5.88 -23.73
CA ALA A 240 0.62 6.06 -23.95
C ALA A 240 1.40 5.92 -22.63
N ILE A 241 2.61 5.36 -22.68
CA ILE A 241 3.43 5.08 -21.48
C ILE A 241 3.58 6.31 -20.57
N ASP A 242 3.92 7.46 -21.14
CA ASP A 242 4.17 8.70 -20.41
C ASP A 242 2.89 9.45 -19.99
N ASP A 243 1.70 8.98 -20.40
CA ASP A 243 0.44 9.54 -19.92
C ASP A 243 0.08 9.06 -18.51
N PHE A 244 0.48 7.84 -18.12
CA PHE A 244 0.12 7.27 -16.80
C PHE A 244 1.33 6.95 -15.92
N ALA A 245 2.48 6.56 -16.48
CA ALA A 245 3.64 6.15 -15.69
C ALA A 245 4.14 7.22 -14.69
N PRO A 246 4.11 8.53 -14.98
CA PRO A 246 4.44 9.58 -14.01
C PRO A 246 3.49 9.66 -12.80
N ARG A 247 2.42 8.86 -12.74
CA ARG A 247 1.46 8.73 -11.62
C ARG A 247 1.43 7.34 -10.99
N VAL A 248 2.25 6.40 -11.48
CA VAL A 248 2.51 5.14 -10.80
C VAL A 248 3.36 5.40 -9.56
N SER A 249 2.96 4.81 -8.45
CA SER A 249 3.71 4.79 -7.19
C SER A 249 3.80 3.37 -6.66
N PHE A 250 4.65 3.15 -5.66
CA PHE A 250 4.93 1.84 -5.07
C PHE A 250 4.74 1.85 -3.56
N PHE A 251 4.60 0.67 -2.96
CA PHE A 251 4.48 0.53 -1.52
C PHE A 251 5.21 -0.72 -1.01
N PHE A 252 6.19 -0.52 -0.15
CA PHE A 252 7.02 -1.61 0.38
C PHE A 252 6.96 -1.70 1.91
N ALA A 253 7.19 -2.89 2.43
CA ALA A 253 7.46 -3.10 3.85
C ALA A 253 8.90 -2.69 4.20
N CYS A 254 9.17 -2.54 5.49
CA CYS A 254 10.51 -2.41 6.02
C CYS A 254 10.64 -3.27 7.27
N HIS A 255 11.37 -4.37 7.16
CA HIS A 255 11.59 -5.32 8.26
C HIS A 255 12.89 -5.02 9.05
N MET A 256 13.19 -5.88 10.01
CA MET A 256 14.27 -5.73 10.98
C MET A 256 15.69 -5.89 10.42
N ASP A 257 15.87 -6.50 9.24
CA ASP A 257 17.19 -6.59 8.59
C ASP A 257 17.58 -5.24 7.99
N PHE A 258 18.15 -4.39 8.85
CA PHE A 258 18.33 -2.96 8.62
C PHE A 258 19.01 -2.62 7.28
N PHE A 259 20.13 -3.27 6.99
CA PHE A 259 20.92 -2.97 5.79
C PHE A 259 20.32 -3.60 4.53
N GLU A 260 19.70 -4.78 4.66
CA GLU A 260 18.97 -5.41 3.55
C GLU A 260 17.81 -4.54 3.09
N GLU A 261 17.03 -3.95 3.99
CA GLU A 261 15.94 -3.07 3.62
C GLU A 261 16.41 -1.82 2.89
N VAL A 262 17.51 -1.20 3.33
CA VAL A 262 18.15 -0.09 2.59
C VAL A 262 18.57 -0.53 1.19
N ALA A 263 19.25 -1.68 1.09
CA ALA A 263 19.71 -2.23 -0.18
C ALA A 263 18.54 -2.54 -1.13
N LYS A 264 17.45 -3.11 -0.61
CA LYS A 264 16.21 -3.41 -1.33
C LYS A 264 15.63 -2.17 -1.99
N PHE A 265 15.48 -1.06 -1.25
CA PHE A 265 14.92 0.18 -1.81
C PHE A 265 15.81 0.78 -2.90
N ARG A 266 17.13 0.69 -2.76
CA ARG A 266 18.10 1.13 -3.76
C ARG A 266 18.03 0.28 -5.03
N ALA A 267 17.99 -1.05 -4.87
CA ALA A 267 17.85 -2.01 -5.95
C ALA A 267 16.53 -1.81 -6.72
N ALA A 268 15.41 -1.67 -6.01
CA ALA A 268 14.09 -1.47 -6.62
C ALA A 268 14.07 -0.25 -7.56
N ARG A 269 14.64 0.90 -7.14
CA ARG A 269 14.75 2.09 -8.00
C ARG A 269 15.56 1.82 -9.25
N ARG A 270 16.73 1.19 -9.09
CA ARG A 270 17.64 0.86 -10.19
C ARG A 270 16.99 -0.06 -11.21
N MET A 271 16.30 -1.10 -10.74
CA MET A 271 15.55 -2.05 -11.56
C MET A 271 14.41 -1.36 -12.31
N TRP A 272 13.55 -0.62 -11.61
CA TRP A 272 12.41 0.06 -12.24
C TRP A 272 12.81 1.05 -13.33
N ALA A 273 13.85 1.86 -13.07
CA ALA A 273 14.34 2.82 -14.04
C ALA A 273 14.81 2.12 -15.33
N ARG A 274 15.52 1.00 -15.20
CA ARG A 274 15.96 0.17 -16.34
C ARG A 274 14.77 -0.48 -17.06
N ILE A 275 13.82 -1.07 -16.34
CA ILE A 275 12.61 -1.67 -16.92
C ILE A 275 11.86 -0.64 -17.78
N MET A 276 11.58 0.54 -17.24
CA MET A 276 10.81 1.57 -17.95
C MET A 276 11.54 2.11 -19.18
N ARG A 277 12.86 2.27 -19.12
CA ARG A 277 13.68 2.75 -20.25
C ARG A 277 13.89 1.67 -21.31
N ASP A 278 14.25 0.46 -20.89
CA ASP A 278 14.75 -0.58 -21.79
C ASP A 278 13.64 -1.46 -22.34
N ARG A 279 12.64 -1.84 -21.52
CA ARG A 279 11.49 -2.67 -21.93
C ARG A 279 10.36 -1.82 -22.52
N PHE A 280 10.05 -0.68 -21.90
CA PHE A 280 8.89 0.14 -22.27
C PHE A 280 9.23 1.45 -22.99
N HIS A 281 10.52 1.75 -23.16
CA HIS A 281 10.99 2.92 -23.92
C HIS A 281 10.40 4.27 -23.48
N ALA A 282 10.07 4.41 -22.20
CA ALA A 282 9.56 5.64 -21.63
C ALA A 282 10.56 6.79 -21.82
N ARG A 283 10.05 7.98 -22.15
CA ARG A 283 10.87 9.16 -22.50
C ARG A 283 10.87 10.22 -21.42
N ASP A 284 9.80 10.31 -20.62
CA ASP A 284 9.74 11.22 -19.48
C ASP A 284 10.58 10.65 -18.32
N GLU A 285 11.53 11.43 -17.80
CA GLU A 285 12.33 11.02 -16.63
C GLU A 285 11.46 10.68 -15.41
N ARG A 286 10.28 11.30 -15.28
CA ARG A 286 9.31 11.01 -14.20
C ARG A 286 8.71 9.62 -14.32
N SER A 287 8.60 9.07 -15.53
CA SER A 287 8.14 7.68 -15.76
C SER A 287 9.18 6.66 -15.28
N LEU A 288 10.47 7.05 -15.27
CA LEU A 288 11.57 6.19 -14.82
C LEU A 288 11.76 6.22 -13.30
N ALA A 289 11.19 7.22 -12.62
CA ALA A 289 11.40 7.43 -11.19
C ALA A 289 10.45 6.56 -10.34
N LEU A 290 11.02 5.61 -9.59
CA LEU A 290 10.25 4.84 -8.60
C LEU A 290 10.03 5.70 -7.34
N ARG A 291 8.79 6.17 -7.16
CA ARG A 291 8.32 6.81 -5.92
C ARG A 291 7.61 5.77 -5.08
N PHE A 292 7.94 5.70 -3.79
CA PHE A 292 7.34 4.70 -2.92
C PHE A 292 6.96 5.23 -1.54
N HIS A 293 5.87 4.65 -1.03
CA HIS A 293 5.54 4.64 0.37
C HIS A 293 6.24 3.46 1.05
N THR A 294 6.56 3.62 2.34
CA THR A 294 7.04 2.54 3.19
C THR A 294 6.17 2.43 4.43
N GLN A 295 5.92 1.21 4.87
CA GLN A 295 5.35 0.91 6.19
C GLN A 295 6.32 -0.03 6.91
N THR A 296 6.57 0.24 8.19
CA THR A 296 7.33 -0.66 9.05
C THR A 296 6.65 -2.02 9.16
N GLY A 297 7.38 -3.11 9.39
CA GLY A 297 6.79 -4.46 9.44
C GLY A 297 5.74 -4.58 10.54
N GLY A 298 4.54 -5.07 10.22
CA GLY A 298 3.52 -5.39 11.23
C GLY A 298 3.84 -6.74 11.86
N VAL A 299 4.19 -7.73 11.03
CA VAL A 299 4.56 -9.10 11.42
C VAL A 299 5.85 -9.16 12.27
N THR A 300 6.65 -8.10 12.29
CA THR A 300 7.86 -8.01 13.13
C THR A 300 7.54 -7.60 14.57
N LEU A 301 6.34 -7.07 14.83
CA LEU A 301 5.91 -6.56 16.12
C LEU A 301 5.27 -7.66 16.97
N THR A 302 5.53 -7.62 18.28
CA THR A 302 5.18 -8.72 19.19
C THR A 302 4.08 -8.30 20.15
N ALA A 303 3.15 -9.22 20.44
CA ALA A 303 2.14 -9.03 21.48
C ALA A 303 2.76 -9.06 22.89
N GLN A 304 3.82 -9.84 23.05
CA GLN A 304 4.63 -9.91 24.27
C GLN A 304 5.58 -8.72 24.33
N GLN A 305 5.70 -8.09 25.50
CA GLN A 305 6.55 -6.92 25.73
C GLN A 305 6.35 -5.84 24.64
N PRO A 306 5.13 -5.33 24.44
CA PRO A 306 4.78 -4.49 23.29
C PRO A 306 5.61 -3.20 23.21
N LEU A 307 6.15 -2.70 24.33
CA LEU A 307 7.03 -1.52 24.30
C LEU A 307 8.34 -1.75 23.54
N ASN A 308 8.80 -3.00 23.38
CA ASN A 308 9.93 -3.31 22.50
C ASN A 308 9.64 -2.95 21.03
N ASN A 309 8.36 -2.90 20.64
CA ASN A 309 7.94 -2.51 19.29
C ASN A 309 8.31 -1.06 18.97
N VAL A 310 8.41 -0.17 19.97
CA VAL A 310 8.92 1.20 19.76
C VAL A 310 10.34 1.18 19.19
N VAL A 311 11.19 0.29 19.73
CA VAL A 311 12.58 0.13 19.26
C VAL A 311 12.62 -0.49 17.87
N ARG A 312 11.81 -1.54 17.62
CA ARG A 312 11.71 -2.20 16.30
C ARG A 312 11.30 -1.20 15.21
N THR A 313 10.17 -0.52 15.42
CA THR A 313 9.65 0.48 14.49
C THR A 313 10.62 1.64 14.30
N THR A 314 11.40 2.03 15.31
CA THR A 314 12.44 3.07 15.15
C THR A 314 13.54 2.62 14.18
N LEU A 315 14.01 1.39 14.30
CA LEU A 315 15.04 0.83 13.40
C LEU A 315 14.50 0.67 11.98
N GLU A 316 13.29 0.15 11.82
CA GLU A 316 12.63 -0.01 10.53
C GLU A 316 12.36 1.35 9.87
N ALA A 317 11.88 2.34 10.63
CA ALA A 317 11.70 3.71 10.14
C ALA A 317 13.02 4.33 9.68
N MET A 318 14.10 4.10 10.43
CA MET A 318 15.43 4.58 10.07
C MET A 318 15.92 3.95 8.76
N SER A 319 15.75 2.64 8.58
CA SER A 319 16.04 1.95 7.30
C SER A 319 15.24 2.52 6.14
N ALA A 320 13.94 2.75 6.32
CA ALA A 320 13.07 3.34 5.29
C ALA A 320 13.53 4.75 4.88
N VAL A 321 13.93 5.57 5.86
CA VAL A 321 14.45 6.92 5.63
C VAL A 321 15.78 6.86 4.90
N LEU A 322 16.75 6.09 5.39
CA LEU A 322 18.06 5.93 4.76
C LEU A 322 17.95 5.32 3.35
N GLY A 323 16.95 4.46 3.13
CA GLY A 323 16.60 3.88 1.85
C GLY A 323 15.93 4.85 0.87
N GLY A 324 15.53 6.05 1.29
CA GLY A 324 15.04 7.10 0.39
C GLY A 324 13.54 7.09 0.10
N THR A 325 12.68 6.69 1.04
CA THR A 325 11.20 6.69 0.92
C THR A 325 10.59 8.09 0.72
N GLN A 326 9.44 8.19 0.04
CA GLN A 326 8.72 9.46 -0.17
C GLN A 326 7.61 9.70 0.86
N SER A 327 7.11 8.64 1.50
CA SER A 327 6.08 8.69 2.53
C SER A 327 6.27 7.52 3.47
N LEU A 328 6.08 7.71 4.78
CA LEU A 328 6.33 6.67 5.78
C LEU A 328 5.15 6.52 6.74
N HIS A 329 4.78 5.27 6.98
CA HIS A 329 3.94 4.84 8.08
C HIS A 329 4.81 4.11 9.10
N THR A 330 4.69 4.53 10.35
CA THR A 330 5.28 3.84 11.49
C THR A 330 4.18 3.17 12.28
N ASN A 331 4.27 1.85 12.44
CA ASN A 331 3.30 1.08 13.21
C ASN A 331 3.35 1.51 14.69
N ALA A 332 2.25 1.27 15.38
CA ALA A 332 2.14 1.58 16.79
C ALA A 332 2.63 0.39 17.64
N TYR A 333 2.99 0.64 18.90
CA TYR A 333 3.52 -0.43 19.76
C TYR A 333 2.48 -1.52 20.09
N ASP A 334 1.19 -1.22 19.91
CA ASP A 334 0.03 -2.07 20.17
C ASP A 334 -0.45 -2.85 18.92
N GLU A 335 0.31 -2.81 17.81
CA GLU A 335 -0.03 -3.44 16.50
C GLU A 335 -0.51 -4.90 16.63
N ALA A 336 0.23 -5.75 17.35
CA ALA A 336 -0.08 -7.17 17.49
C ALA A 336 -1.29 -7.47 18.40
N LEU A 337 -1.90 -6.45 19.01
CA LEU A 337 -3.00 -6.56 19.96
C LEU A 337 -4.31 -5.96 19.44
N GLY A 338 -4.25 -4.92 18.61
CA GLY A 338 -5.42 -4.28 18.04
C GLY A 338 -5.09 -2.99 17.30
N LEU A 339 -6.13 -2.25 16.93
CA LEU A 339 -5.96 -0.93 16.31
C LEU A 339 -5.32 0.08 17.26
N PRO A 340 -4.55 1.04 16.74
CA PRO A 340 -3.73 1.91 17.56
C PRO A 340 -4.56 2.84 18.44
N SER A 341 -4.30 2.77 19.74
CA SER A 341 -4.74 3.78 20.71
C SER A 341 -4.24 5.17 20.31
N GLN A 342 -4.83 6.23 20.89
CA GLN A 342 -4.43 7.60 20.55
C GLN A 342 -2.97 7.88 20.95
N SER A 343 -2.54 7.40 22.12
CA SER A 343 -1.17 7.52 22.62
C SER A 343 -0.18 6.74 21.77
N ALA A 344 -0.53 5.52 21.34
CA ALA A 344 0.34 4.71 20.50
C ALA A 344 0.50 5.31 19.10
N ALA A 345 -0.58 5.80 18.50
CA ALA A 345 -0.53 6.51 17.22
C ALA A 345 0.31 7.80 17.30
N GLU A 346 0.18 8.57 18.38
CA GLU A 346 0.98 9.78 18.60
C GLU A 346 2.47 9.43 18.76
N LEU A 347 2.80 8.40 19.56
CA LEU A 347 4.20 7.97 19.74
C LEU A 347 4.82 7.50 18.42
N ALA A 348 4.08 6.75 17.60
CA ALA A 348 4.54 6.36 16.28
C ALA A 348 4.86 7.58 15.39
N LEU A 349 4.01 8.61 15.40
CA LEU A 349 4.30 9.88 14.72
C LEU A 349 5.56 10.57 15.27
N ARG A 350 5.77 10.55 16.60
CA ARG A 350 6.98 11.11 17.23
C ARG A 350 8.25 10.40 16.76
N THR A 351 8.21 9.09 16.52
CA THR A 351 9.35 8.35 15.95
C THR A 351 9.81 8.98 14.64
N GLN A 352 8.89 9.28 13.72
CA GLN A 352 9.24 9.94 12.45
C GLN A 352 9.76 11.36 12.65
N GLN A 353 9.18 12.11 13.58
CA GLN A 353 9.59 13.49 13.86
C GLN A 353 10.99 13.54 14.48
N MET A 354 11.34 12.65 15.41
CA MET A 354 12.69 12.56 15.96
C MET A 354 13.71 12.20 14.88
N ILE A 355 13.40 11.24 13.99
CA ILE A 355 14.29 10.94 12.86
C ILE A 355 14.39 12.17 11.92
N GLY A 356 13.28 12.82 11.61
CA GLY A 356 13.22 13.94 10.67
C GLY A 356 13.90 15.23 11.16
N PHE A 357 13.88 15.50 12.46
CA PHE A 357 14.28 16.79 13.02
C PHE A 357 15.46 16.73 13.98
N GLU A 358 15.76 15.58 14.60
CA GLU A 358 16.82 15.46 15.62
C GLU A 358 18.01 14.60 15.17
N SER A 359 17.81 13.65 14.26
CA SER A 359 18.85 12.64 13.92
C SER A 359 19.95 13.09 12.95
N ALA A 360 19.80 14.25 12.30
CA ALA A 360 20.62 14.73 11.18
C ALA A 360 20.65 13.84 9.92
N VAL A 361 20.01 12.67 9.91
CA VAL A 361 19.92 11.78 8.74
C VAL A 361 19.37 12.47 7.49
N PRO A 362 18.36 13.35 7.58
CA PRO A 362 17.83 14.05 6.40
C PRO A 362 18.80 15.05 5.74
N LEU A 363 19.92 15.37 6.38
CA LEU A 363 20.84 16.43 5.92
C LEU A 363 21.76 15.97 4.78
N VAL A 364 21.88 14.67 4.53
CA VAL A 364 22.71 14.09 3.46
C VAL A 364 21.87 13.11 2.65
N ALA A 365 21.87 13.26 1.32
CA ALA A 365 21.18 12.34 0.42
C ALA A 365 21.97 11.04 0.25
N ASP A 366 21.29 9.90 0.42
CA ASP A 366 21.87 8.54 0.38
C ASP A 366 23.20 8.43 1.14
N PRO A 367 23.19 8.66 2.47
CA PRO A 367 24.42 8.71 3.29
C PRO A 367 25.14 7.35 3.37
N LEU A 368 24.47 6.25 3.00
CA LEU A 368 25.04 4.91 2.93
C LEU A 368 25.66 4.58 1.56
N GLY A 369 25.48 5.45 0.54
CA GLY A 369 26.10 5.26 -0.76
C GLY A 369 27.63 5.32 -0.67
N GLY A 370 28.28 4.32 -1.25
CA GLY A 370 29.72 4.07 -1.13
C GLY A 370 30.12 3.09 -0.03
N SER A 371 29.21 2.73 0.89
CA SER A 371 29.46 1.65 1.86
C SER A 371 29.68 0.32 1.13
N TYR A 372 30.85 -0.31 1.30
CA TYR A 372 31.18 -1.56 0.62
C TYR A 372 30.13 -2.66 0.84
N TYR A 373 29.60 -2.74 2.07
CA TYR A 373 28.55 -3.70 2.41
C TYR A 373 27.22 -3.36 1.72
N VAL A 374 26.74 -2.12 1.82
CA VAL A 374 25.42 -1.75 1.29
C VAL A 374 25.41 -1.79 -0.25
N GLU A 375 26.50 -1.38 -0.91
CA GLU A 375 26.60 -1.50 -2.37
C GLU A 375 26.61 -2.97 -2.80
N ASN A 376 27.43 -3.82 -2.17
CA ASN A 376 27.45 -5.26 -2.46
C ASN A 376 26.08 -5.91 -2.23
N LEU A 377 25.42 -5.57 -1.12
CA LEU A 377 24.10 -6.12 -0.79
C LEU A 377 23.03 -5.64 -1.78
N THR A 378 23.11 -4.39 -2.24
CA THR A 378 22.21 -3.85 -3.28
C THR A 378 22.34 -4.64 -4.58
N ASP A 379 23.57 -4.93 -5.02
CA ASP A 379 23.81 -5.72 -6.22
C ASP A 379 23.30 -7.15 -6.09
N ARG A 380 23.45 -7.77 -4.91
CA ARG A 380 22.98 -9.14 -4.67
C ARG A 380 21.47 -9.25 -4.58
N VAL A 381 20.81 -8.30 -3.90
CA VAL A 381 19.35 -8.24 -3.85
C VAL A 381 18.77 -7.99 -5.24
N GLU A 382 19.38 -7.11 -6.06
CA GLU A 382 18.98 -6.94 -7.47
C GLU A 382 19.17 -8.25 -8.26
N ALA A 383 20.32 -8.92 -8.13
CA ALA A 383 20.59 -10.15 -8.89
C ALA A 383 19.60 -11.27 -8.55
N GLU A 384 19.29 -11.47 -7.27
CA GLU A 384 18.28 -12.46 -6.84
C GLU A 384 16.90 -12.08 -7.37
N ALA A 385 16.50 -10.82 -7.23
CA ALA A 385 15.21 -10.35 -7.71
C ALA A 385 15.05 -10.47 -9.23
N LEU A 386 16.10 -10.15 -10.01
CA LEU A 386 16.10 -10.34 -11.46
C LEU A 386 15.96 -11.81 -11.85
N GLY A 387 16.56 -12.74 -11.11
CA GLY A 387 16.36 -14.17 -11.30
C GLY A 387 14.90 -14.58 -11.12
N ILE A 388 14.27 -14.10 -10.06
CA ILE A 388 12.84 -14.35 -9.78
C ILE A 388 11.96 -13.75 -10.87
N MET A 389 12.26 -12.53 -11.33
CA MET A 389 11.51 -11.90 -12.43
C MET A 389 11.65 -12.69 -13.74
N ALA A 390 12.81 -13.26 -14.02
CA ALA A 390 13.00 -14.12 -15.19
C ALA A 390 12.16 -15.39 -15.11
N GLU A 391 12.10 -16.04 -13.94
CA GLU A 391 11.19 -17.18 -13.71
C GLU A 391 9.72 -16.78 -13.94
N VAL A 392 9.30 -15.60 -13.47
CA VAL A 392 7.93 -15.08 -13.70
C VAL A 392 7.65 -14.86 -15.19
N ASP A 393 8.59 -14.27 -15.94
CA ASP A 393 8.45 -14.07 -17.38
C ASP A 393 8.40 -15.42 -18.13
N GLU A 394 9.20 -16.42 -17.74
CA GLU A 394 9.17 -17.78 -18.31
C GLU A 394 7.83 -18.51 -18.08
N LEU A 395 7.19 -18.25 -16.95
CA LEU A 395 5.87 -18.78 -16.58
C LEU A 395 4.70 -18.00 -17.20
N GLY A 396 4.95 -17.00 -18.05
CA GLY A 396 3.90 -16.25 -18.75
C GLY A 396 3.47 -14.95 -18.05
N GLY A 397 4.24 -14.49 -17.07
CA GLY A 397 4.03 -13.21 -16.38
C GLY A 397 3.26 -13.31 -15.07
N ALA A 398 3.10 -12.18 -14.40
CA ALA A 398 2.57 -12.11 -13.03
C ALA A 398 1.14 -12.67 -12.89
N VAL A 399 0.27 -12.44 -13.87
CA VAL A 399 -1.13 -12.91 -13.82
C VAL A 399 -1.18 -14.43 -13.84
N GLU A 400 -0.45 -15.08 -14.73
CA GLU A 400 -0.38 -16.55 -14.82
C GLU A 400 0.26 -17.16 -13.56
N CYS A 401 1.29 -16.51 -13.00
CA CYS A 401 1.90 -16.93 -11.74
C CYS A 401 0.96 -16.85 -10.54
N ILE A 402 -0.04 -15.98 -10.58
CA ILE A 402 -1.08 -15.87 -9.56
C ILE A 402 -2.16 -16.94 -9.77
N GLU A 403 -2.62 -17.11 -11.02
CA GLU A 403 -3.69 -18.06 -11.35
C GLU A 403 -3.25 -19.53 -11.16
N SER A 404 -1.98 -19.83 -11.44
CA SER A 404 -1.37 -21.13 -11.20
C SER A 404 -1.04 -21.45 -9.73
N GLY A 405 -1.15 -20.47 -8.83
CA GLY A 405 -0.79 -20.63 -7.42
C GLY A 405 0.72 -20.56 -7.12
N TRP A 406 1.57 -20.33 -8.14
CA TRP A 406 3.02 -20.29 -8.00
C TRP A 406 3.48 -19.21 -7.01
N THR A 407 2.88 -18.01 -7.10
CA THR A 407 3.24 -16.86 -6.26
C THR A 407 2.97 -17.15 -4.79
N GLN A 408 1.77 -17.65 -4.48
CA GLN A 408 1.31 -17.97 -3.14
C GLN A 408 2.17 -19.09 -2.53
N LYS A 409 2.48 -20.12 -3.32
CA LYS A 409 3.35 -21.22 -2.89
C LYS A 409 4.75 -20.71 -2.53
N ARG A 410 5.35 -19.86 -3.38
CA ARG A 410 6.69 -19.29 -3.13
C ARG A 410 6.74 -18.50 -1.82
N ILE A 411 5.77 -17.58 -1.63
CA ILE A 411 5.65 -16.79 -0.41
C ILE A 411 5.46 -17.72 0.81
N GLY A 412 4.60 -18.73 0.69
CA GLY A 412 4.36 -19.71 1.76
C GLY A 412 5.59 -20.51 2.14
N GLU A 413 6.43 -20.90 1.18
CA GLU A 413 7.69 -21.59 1.45
C GLU A 413 8.69 -20.69 2.21
N SER A 414 8.78 -19.41 1.86
CA SER A 414 9.60 -18.43 2.60
C SER A 414 9.07 -18.19 4.01
N ALA A 415 7.76 -18.03 4.17
CA ALA A 415 7.09 -17.90 5.47
C ALA A 415 7.38 -19.11 6.38
N TYR A 416 7.25 -20.32 5.82
CA TYR A 416 7.49 -21.57 6.55
C TYR A 416 8.95 -21.69 7.01
N ARG A 417 9.92 -21.38 6.14
CA ARG A 417 11.35 -21.34 6.52
C ARG A 417 11.62 -20.33 7.62
N PHE A 418 11.03 -19.14 7.55
CA PHE A 418 11.17 -18.14 8.60
C PHE A 418 10.62 -18.65 9.94
N GLN A 419 9.41 -19.22 9.93
CA GLN A 419 8.77 -19.75 11.14
C GLN A 419 9.59 -20.86 11.78
N LEU A 420 10.13 -21.80 10.99
CA LEU A 420 11.02 -22.85 11.50
C LEU A 420 12.27 -22.28 12.19
N ARG A 421 12.88 -21.21 11.64
CA ARG A 421 14.03 -20.55 12.29
C ARG A 421 13.66 -19.86 13.59
N VAL A 422 12.45 -19.31 13.70
CA VAL A 422 11.94 -18.71 14.95
C VAL A 422 11.70 -19.80 15.99
N GLU A 423 11.07 -20.91 15.62
CA GLU A 423 10.75 -22.02 16.52
C GLU A 423 12.00 -22.79 16.98
N SER A 424 12.99 -22.96 16.10
CA SER A 424 14.28 -23.58 16.45
C SER A 424 15.16 -22.68 17.34
N GLY A 425 14.85 -21.38 17.41
CA GLY A 425 15.65 -20.38 18.11
C GLY A 425 16.88 -19.90 17.34
N GLU A 426 17.05 -20.31 16.08
CA GLU A 426 18.05 -19.79 15.14
C GLU A 426 17.83 -18.29 14.89
N ARG A 427 16.59 -17.91 14.59
CA ARG A 427 16.16 -16.51 14.52
C ARG A 427 15.64 -16.07 15.88
N VAL A 428 16.36 -15.16 16.53
CA VAL A 428 15.95 -14.61 17.83
C VAL A 428 14.85 -13.57 17.66
N VAL A 429 13.77 -13.74 18.44
CA VAL A 429 12.70 -12.76 18.61
C VAL A 429 12.63 -12.38 20.09
N VAL A 430 13.18 -11.21 20.43
CA VAL A 430 13.29 -10.71 21.81
C VAL A 430 11.91 -10.57 22.45
N GLY A 431 11.75 -11.13 23.65
CA GLY A 431 10.49 -11.15 24.40
C GLY A 431 9.56 -12.31 24.02
N VAL A 432 9.92 -13.12 23.01
CA VAL A 432 9.13 -14.28 22.54
C VAL A 432 9.91 -15.57 22.75
N ASN A 433 10.93 -15.87 21.92
CA ASN A 433 11.71 -17.11 22.04
C ASN A 433 13.00 -16.94 22.85
N ARG A 434 13.41 -15.70 23.14
CA ARG A 434 14.54 -15.37 24.01
C ARG A 434 14.23 -14.11 24.80
N TYR A 435 14.70 -14.07 26.05
CA TYR A 435 14.45 -12.96 26.98
C TYR A 435 12.94 -12.72 27.25
N ALA A 436 12.14 -13.78 27.22
CA ALA A 436 10.75 -13.74 27.65
C ALA A 436 10.65 -13.38 29.14
N ALA A 437 9.62 -12.64 29.51
CA ALA A 437 9.32 -12.31 30.90
C ALA A 437 8.10 -13.10 31.39
N ASP A 438 8.07 -13.46 32.68
CA ASP A 438 6.97 -14.24 33.28
C ASP A 438 5.64 -13.45 33.34
N GLN A 439 5.70 -12.12 33.34
CA GLN A 439 4.53 -11.24 33.26
C GLN A 439 4.76 -10.16 32.20
N GLY A 440 3.77 -9.95 31.33
CA GLY A 440 3.80 -8.92 30.30
C GLY A 440 3.19 -7.60 30.78
N ASP A 441 3.74 -6.49 30.30
CA ASP A 441 3.17 -5.16 30.54
C ASP A 441 1.77 -5.05 29.92
N ARG A 442 0.83 -4.46 30.68
CA ARG A 442 -0.52 -4.18 30.17
C ARG A 442 -0.51 -2.85 29.41
N VAL A 443 -0.88 -2.89 28.14
CA VAL A 443 -1.14 -1.70 27.33
C VAL A 443 -2.64 -1.53 27.10
N GLU A 444 -3.05 -0.29 26.82
CA GLU A 444 -4.42 0.00 26.39
C GLU A 444 -4.65 -0.63 25.01
N ILE A 445 -5.74 -1.38 24.87
CA ILE A 445 -6.15 -1.98 23.59
C ILE A 445 -7.47 -1.34 23.20
N MET A 446 -7.49 -0.75 22.00
CA MET A 446 -8.67 -0.11 21.47
C MET A 446 -9.74 -1.15 21.10
N LYS A 447 -11.02 -0.86 21.37
CA LYS A 447 -12.12 -1.79 21.08
C LYS A 447 -13.16 -1.20 20.13
N VAL A 448 -13.50 -2.04 19.16
CA VAL A 448 -14.67 -2.01 18.25
C VAL A 448 -16.04 -1.89 18.95
N SER A 449 -16.86 -0.84 18.84
CA SER A 449 -18.24 -0.89 19.37
C SER A 449 -19.16 -1.64 18.41
N PRO A 450 -19.89 -2.70 18.83
CA PRO A 450 -20.88 -3.36 17.98
C PRO A 450 -22.05 -2.44 17.56
N GLN A 451 -22.24 -1.31 18.26
CA GLN A 451 -23.28 -0.32 17.92
C GLN A 451 -23.02 0.36 16.58
N HIS A 452 -21.76 0.41 16.13
CA HIS A 452 -21.39 1.04 14.87
C HIS A 452 -22.12 0.42 13.69
N GLN A 453 -22.27 -0.91 13.65
CA GLN A 453 -23.04 -1.58 12.59
C GLN A 453 -24.52 -1.13 12.60
N ALA A 454 -25.16 -1.13 13.77
CA ALA A 454 -26.57 -0.77 13.87
C ALA A 454 -26.82 0.69 13.46
N GLU A 455 -25.92 1.60 13.85
CA GLU A 455 -25.97 3.02 13.47
C GLU A 455 -25.79 3.21 11.96
N GLN A 456 -24.80 2.54 11.38
CA GLN A 456 -24.48 2.60 9.96
C GLN A 456 -25.62 2.03 9.10
N SER A 457 -26.14 0.84 9.44
CA SER A 457 -27.30 0.25 8.75
C SER A 457 -28.56 1.14 8.85
N ALA A 458 -28.78 1.80 9.99
CA ALA A 458 -29.89 2.72 10.15
C ALA A 458 -29.71 4.01 9.31
N ALA A 459 -28.48 4.52 9.19
CA ALA A 459 -28.17 5.64 8.30
C ALA A 459 -28.43 5.28 6.83
N LEU A 460 -27.96 4.10 6.42
CA LEU A 460 -28.17 3.57 5.08
C LEU A 460 -29.65 3.38 4.73
N ALA A 461 -30.46 2.86 5.66
CA ALA A 461 -31.90 2.74 5.47
C ALA A 461 -32.58 4.10 5.25
N ARG A 462 -32.16 5.14 6.00
CA ARG A 462 -32.66 6.52 5.80
C ARG A 462 -32.24 7.08 4.45
N LEU A 463 -31.00 6.83 4.02
CA LEU A 463 -30.50 7.25 2.71
C LEU A 463 -31.32 6.62 1.58
N ARG A 464 -31.52 5.30 1.62
CA ARG A 464 -32.28 4.57 0.59
C ARG A 464 -33.76 4.99 0.55
N ALA A 465 -34.35 5.38 1.69
CA ALA A 465 -35.74 5.82 1.76
C ALA A 465 -36.00 7.20 1.13
N ARG A 466 -35.01 8.10 1.09
CA ARG A 466 -35.19 9.48 0.61
C ARG A 466 -34.83 9.71 -0.86
N ARG A 467 -34.03 8.81 -1.47
CA ARG A 467 -33.58 8.94 -2.85
C ARG A 467 -34.65 8.46 -3.86
N PRO A 468 -34.79 9.09 -5.05
CA PRO A 468 -35.76 8.64 -6.05
C PRO A 468 -35.37 7.30 -6.67
N ARG A 469 -36.27 6.32 -6.63
CA ARG A 469 -35.99 4.96 -7.11
C ARG A 469 -35.74 4.89 -8.62
N ASP A 470 -36.46 5.67 -9.41
CA ASP A 470 -36.31 5.76 -10.86
C ASP A 470 -34.95 6.33 -11.29
N VAL A 471 -34.36 7.21 -10.47
CA VAL A 471 -33.00 7.74 -10.71
C VAL A 471 -31.97 6.65 -10.44
N VAL A 472 -32.09 5.95 -9.30
CA VAL A 472 -31.21 4.84 -8.93
C VAL A 472 -31.25 3.71 -9.97
N ASP A 473 -32.45 3.26 -10.36
CA ASP A 473 -32.61 2.16 -11.32
C ASP A 473 -31.98 2.48 -12.69
N ARG A 474 -32.05 3.74 -13.14
CA ARG A 474 -31.38 4.19 -14.37
C ARG A 474 -29.86 4.13 -14.25
N HIS A 475 -29.30 4.56 -13.13
CA HIS A 475 -27.85 4.48 -12.88
C HIS A 475 -27.36 3.03 -12.84
N LEU A 476 -28.05 2.16 -12.11
CA LEU A 476 -27.71 0.74 -12.04
C LEU A 476 -27.78 0.07 -13.42
N THR A 477 -28.77 0.42 -14.24
CA THR A 477 -28.86 -0.05 -15.63
C THR A 477 -27.66 0.41 -16.46
N ALA A 478 -27.31 1.69 -16.38
CA ALA A 478 -26.17 2.26 -17.10
C ALA A 478 -24.84 1.63 -16.69
N ILE A 479 -24.64 1.36 -15.39
CA ILE A 479 -23.45 0.64 -14.89
C ILE A 479 -23.39 -0.76 -15.51
N GLY A 480 -24.51 -1.50 -15.53
CA GLY A 480 -24.56 -2.85 -16.09
C GLY A 480 -24.34 -2.91 -17.60
N GLU A 481 -24.77 -1.88 -18.34
CA GLU A 481 -24.46 -1.73 -19.78
C GLU A 481 -22.98 -1.40 -20.00
N ALA A 482 -22.43 -0.45 -19.24
CA ALA A 482 -21.02 -0.06 -19.33
C ALA A 482 -20.08 -1.23 -18.98
N ALA A 483 -20.42 -2.01 -17.96
CA ALA A 483 -19.65 -3.16 -17.52
C ALA A 483 -19.57 -4.24 -18.61
N ARG A 484 -20.67 -4.52 -19.32
CA ARG A 484 -20.69 -5.48 -20.44
C ARG A 484 -20.06 -4.93 -21.72
N GLY A 485 -20.01 -3.61 -21.87
CA GLY A 485 -19.38 -2.92 -22.99
C GLY A 485 -17.88 -2.68 -22.78
N SER A 486 -17.33 -1.75 -23.56
CA SER A 486 -15.92 -1.31 -23.53
C SER A 486 -15.72 0.14 -23.11
N VAL A 487 -16.80 0.85 -22.74
CA VAL A 487 -16.71 2.24 -22.28
C VAL A 487 -16.05 2.30 -20.91
N ASN A 488 -15.37 3.41 -20.61
CA ASN A 488 -14.77 3.63 -19.31
C ASN A 488 -15.86 3.67 -18.22
N LEU A 489 -15.71 2.86 -17.17
CA LEU A 489 -16.70 2.73 -16.11
C LEU A 489 -16.79 3.92 -15.15
N LEU A 490 -15.70 4.68 -14.97
CA LEU A 490 -15.63 5.70 -13.92
C LEU A 490 -16.62 6.86 -14.11
N PRO A 491 -16.83 7.42 -15.33
CA PRO A 491 -17.85 8.45 -15.52
C PRO A 491 -19.27 7.98 -15.14
N VAL A 492 -19.61 6.73 -15.45
CA VAL A 492 -20.92 6.14 -15.15
C VAL A 492 -21.07 5.89 -13.64
N LEU A 493 -20.03 5.33 -13.02
CA LEU A 493 -19.98 5.16 -11.56
C LEU A 493 -20.07 6.51 -10.84
N LYS A 494 -19.38 7.54 -11.32
CA LYS A 494 -19.39 8.87 -10.70
C LYS A 494 -20.79 9.47 -10.70
N ALA A 495 -21.51 9.36 -11.81
CA ALA A 495 -22.88 9.86 -11.92
C ALA A 495 -23.81 9.16 -10.92
N ALA A 496 -23.68 7.83 -10.78
CA ALA A 496 -24.45 7.05 -9.81
C ALA A 496 -24.13 7.45 -8.36
N LEU A 497 -22.84 7.53 -8.02
CA LEU A 497 -22.38 7.90 -6.67
C LEU A 497 -22.76 9.34 -6.29
N ALA A 498 -22.81 10.27 -7.27
CA ALA A 498 -23.26 11.64 -7.05
C ALA A 498 -24.75 11.71 -6.65
N ASP A 499 -25.57 10.78 -7.15
CA ASP A 499 -26.98 10.60 -6.77
C ASP A 499 -27.16 9.61 -5.60
N TYR A 500 -26.09 9.37 -4.83
CA TYR A 500 -26.07 8.53 -3.63
C TYR A 500 -26.53 7.07 -3.86
N VAL A 501 -26.23 6.52 -5.03
CA VAL A 501 -26.16 5.06 -5.19
C VAL A 501 -25.00 4.53 -4.34
N THR A 502 -25.20 3.41 -3.66
CA THR A 502 -24.22 2.90 -2.69
C THR A 502 -23.11 2.11 -3.37
N ILE A 503 -22.01 1.89 -2.67
CA ILE A 503 -20.91 1.03 -3.12
C ILE A 503 -21.43 -0.40 -3.33
N GLY A 504 -22.21 -0.93 -2.38
CA GLY A 504 -22.79 -2.27 -2.47
C GLY A 504 -23.67 -2.44 -3.71
N GLU A 505 -24.54 -1.47 -4.01
CA GLU A 505 -25.41 -1.53 -5.18
C GLU A 505 -24.64 -1.45 -6.51
N CYS A 506 -23.60 -0.61 -6.57
CA CYS A 506 -22.70 -0.58 -7.72
C CYS A 506 -21.99 -1.93 -7.88
N CYS A 507 -21.44 -2.47 -6.79
CA CYS A 507 -20.74 -3.75 -6.77
C CYS A 507 -21.67 -4.92 -7.13
N ASP A 508 -22.93 -4.93 -6.71
CA ASP A 508 -23.88 -5.99 -7.05
C ASP A 508 -24.17 -6.05 -8.56
N VAL A 509 -24.30 -4.89 -9.21
CA VAL A 509 -24.42 -4.84 -10.68
C VAL A 509 -23.14 -5.33 -11.35
N LEU A 510 -21.97 -4.94 -10.84
CA LEU A 510 -20.69 -5.39 -11.38
C LEU A 510 -20.48 -6.90 -11.15
N ARG A 511 -20.91 -7.47 -10.02
CA ARG A 511 -20.89 -8.91 -9.75
C ARG A 511 -21.73 -9.67 -10.78
N GLN A 512 -22.88 -9.14 -11.16
CA GLN A 512 -23.72 -9.74 -12.21
C GLN A 512 -23.03 -9.71 -13.59
N ALA A 513 -22.29 -8.65 -13.90
CA ALA A 513 -21.63 -8.49 -15.20
C ALA A 513 -20.28 -9.23 -15.30
N PHE A 514 -19.49 -9.24 -14.23
CA PHE A 514 -18.12 -9.75 -14.20
C PHE A 514 -17.98 -11.12 -13.54
N GLY A 515 -18.97 -11.53 -12.75
CA GLY A 515 -18.84 -12.65 -11.83
C GLY A 515 -18.02 -12.31 -10.59
N GLU A 516 -17.88 -13.29 -9.70
CA GLU A 516 -17.08 -13.19 -8.48
C GLU A 516 -15.90 -14.15 -8.55
N TYR A 517 -14.73 -13.69 -8.13
CA TYR A 517 -13.55 -14.55 -8.05
C TYR A 517 -13.71 -15.54 -6.90
N ARG A 518 -13.36 -16.80 -7.16
CA ARG A 518 -13.20 -17.81 -6.14
C ARG A 518 -11.79 -18.38 -6.27
N PRO A 519 -10.94 -18.27 -5.24
CA PRO A 519 -9.64 -18.92 -5.28
C PRO A 519 -9.85 -20.43 -5.45
N THR A 520 -9.06 -21.04 -6.33
CA THR A 520 -8.95 -22.48 -6.43
C THR A 520 -8.33 -22.99 -5.13
N GLU A 521 -9.01 -23.91 -4.43
CA GLU A 521 -8.38 -24.61 -3.31
C GLU A 521 -7.10 -25.26 -3.84
N ALA A 522 -5.96 -24.93 -3.21
CA ALA A 522 -4.70 -25.56 -3.55
C ALA A 522 -4.86 -27.08 -3.32
N ALA A 523 -4.73 -27.86 -4.39
CA ALA A 523 -4.85 -29.32 -4.39
C ALA A 523 -3.72 -29.99 -3.60
#